data_AF-A0A6G1IH51-F1
#
_entry.id   AF-A0A6G1IH51-F1
#
_cell.length_a   1.000
_cell.length_b   1.000
_cell.length_c   1.000
_cell.angle_alpha   90.00
_cell.angle_beta   90.00
_cell.angle_gamma   90.00
#
_symmetry.space_group_name_H-M   'P 1'
#
loop_
_entity.id
_entity.type
_entity.pdbx_description
1 polymer ?
#
loop_
_entity_poly.entity_id
_entity_poly.type
_entity_poly.pdbx_seq_one_letter_code
_entity_poly.pdbx_strand_id
1 'polypeptide(L)' 'LPATVKDAMSPSKFLDIPYLWIDRLCIVQDDTENKQHNISWMASIYANSFFAIVAAQGPDAEYGIREIGS' A
#
# COMPACT_ATOMS: atom_id res chain seq x y z
N LEU A 1 5.92 11.33 0.07
CA LEU A 1 5.03 10.20 -0.26
C LEU A 1 4.87 10.16 -1.77
N PRO A 2 5.16 9.02 -2.41
CA PRO A 2 4.98 8.83 -3.85
C PRO A 2 3.54 9.10 -4.31
N ALA A 3 3.35 9.47 -5.58
CA ALA A 3 2.03 9.78 -6.14
C ALA A 3 1.02 8.63 -5.93
N THR A 4 1.40 7.39 -6.24
CA THR A 4 0.53 6.21 -6.09
C THR A 4 0.06 6.02 -4.64
N VAL A 5 0.89 6.34 -3.66
CA VAL A 5 0.53 6.26 -2.24
C VAL A 5 -0.49 7.32 -1.86
N LYS A 6 -0.32 8.55 -2.35
CA LYS A 6 -1.27 9.65 -2.12
C LYS A 6 -2.62 9.32 -2.75
N ASP A 7 -2.61 8.85 -3.99
CA ASP A 7 -3.85 8.51 -4.72
C ASP A 7 -4.60 7.38 -4.02
N ALA A 8 -3.90 6.37 -3.50
CA ALA A 8 -4.49 5.27 -2.74
C ALA A 8 -5.22 5.70 -1.45
N MET A 9 -4.94 6.90 -0.92
CA MET A 9 -5.67 7.44 0.25
C MET A 9 -7.10 7.86 -0.10
N SER A 10 -7.34 8.35 -1.32
CA SER A 10 -8.65 8.81 -1.77
C SER A 10 -9.74 7.72 -1.76
N PRO A 11 -9.55 6.53 -2.38
CA PRO A 11 -10.54 5.46 -2.32
C PRO A 11 -10.70 4.89 -0.92
N SER A 12 -9.61 4.81 -0.13
CA SER A 12 -9.67 4.37 1.27
C SER A 12 -10.57 5.28 2.10
N LYS A 13 -10.42 6.60 1.94
CA LYS A 13 -11.27 7.61 2.60
C LYS A 13 -12.71 7.57 2.10
N PHE A 14 -12.93 7.38 0.80
CA PHE A 14 -14.28 7.28 0.22
C PHE A 14 -15.04 6.06 0.74
N LEU A 15 -14.33 4.96 1.00
CA LEU A 15 -14.89 3.71 1.55
C LEU A 15 -14.95 3.70 3.09
N ASP A 16 -14.66 4.82 3.76
CA ASP A 16 -14.59 4.95 5.21
C ASP A 16 -13.65 3.93 5.89
N ILE A 17 -12.55 3.61 5.21
CA ILE A 17 -11.49 2.72 5.71
C ILE A 17 -10.32 3.61 6.18
N PRO A 18 -10.12 3.78 7.50
CA PRO A 18 -9.18 4.76 8.03
C PRO A 18 -7.71 4.33 7.96
N TYR A 19 -7.44 3.06 7.62
CA TYR A 19 -6.09 2.51 7.60
C TYR A 19 -5.75 1.91 6.25
N LEU A 20 -4.61 2.33 5.70
CA LEU A 20 -4.02 1.77 4.50
C LEU A 20 -2.68 1.14 4.86
N TRP A 21 -2.52 -0.15 4.56
CA TRP A 21 -1.25 -0.84 4.73
C TRP A 21 -0.43 -0.76 3.45
N ILE A 22 0.84 -0.33 3.57
CA ILE A 22 1.78 -0.20 2.46
C ILE A 22 3.11 -0.80 2.94
N ASP A 23 3.57 -1.89 2.33
CA ASP A 23 4.76 -2.63 2.78
C ASP A 23 5.99 -1.73 2.96
N ARG A 24 6.24 -0.81 2.02
CA ARG A 24 7.32 0.18 2.05
C ARG A 24 7.30 1.12 3.26
N LEU A 25 6.13 1.35 3.86
CA LEU A 25 5.94 2.29 4.97
C LEU A 25 5.64 1.59 6.30
N CYS A 26 4.96 0.45 6.25
CA CYS A 26 4.54 -0.30 7.43
C CYS A 26 5.58 -1.32 7.90
N ILE A 27 6.57 -1.65 7.06
CA ILE A 27 7.68 -2.55 7.40
C ILE A 27 8.97 -1.74 7.51
N VAL A 28 9.70 -1.92 8.61
CA VAL A 28 11.06 -1.37 8.77
C VAL A 28 11.98 -2.06 7.76
N GLN A 29 12.47 -1.31 6.79
CA GLN A 29 13.22 -1.89 5.65
C GLN A 29 14.68 -2.22 6.00
N ASP A 30 15.27 -1.48 6.93
CA ASP A 30 16.70 -1.55 7.26
C ASP A 30 17.04 -2.62 8.32
N ASP A 31 16.01 -3.24 8.91
CA ASP A 31 16.14 -4.35 9.85
C ASP A 31 15.72 -5.65 9.16
N THR A 32 16.71 -6.49 8.82
CA THR A 32 16.47 -7.72 8.06
C THR A 32 15.63 -8.74 8.84
N GLU A 33 15.84 -8.85 10.15
CA GLU A 33 15.10 -9.82 10.97
C GLU A 33 13.64 -9.39 11.12
N ASN A 34 13.41 -8.12 11.47
CA ASN A 34 12.07 -7.58 11.59
C ASN A 34 11.35 -7.57 10.23
N LYS A 35 12.06 -7.25 9.14
CA LYS A 35 11.51 -7.32 7.78
C LYS A 35 11.05 -8.72 7.43
N GLN A 36 11.88 -9.74 7.68
CA GLN A 36 11.52 -11.14 7.38
C GLN A 36 10.32 -11.59 8.23
N HIS A 37 10.28 -11.18 9.50
CA HIS A 37 9.13 -11.43 10.36
C HIS A 37 7.85 -10.82 9.78
N ASN A 38 7.86 -9.53 9.42
CA ASN A 38 6.70 -8.86 8.83
C ASN A 38 6.28 -9.46 7.48
N ILE A 39 7.23 -9.86 6.64
CA ILE A 39 6.96 -10.54 5.36
C ILE A 39 6.20 -11.87 5.60
N SER A 40 6.55 -12.62 6.65
CA SER A 40 5.85 -13.88 6.97
C SER A 40 4.36 -13.68 7.27
N TRP A 41 3.95 -12.48 7.69
CA TRP A 41 2.56 -12.11 7.97
C TRP A 41 1.80 -11.54 6.76
N MET A 42 2.46 -11.27 5.63
CA MET A 42 1.82 -10.62 4.47
C MET A 42 0.59 -11.37 3.96
N ALA A 43 0.64 -12.71 3.93
CA ALA A 43 -0.50 -13.53 3.53
C ALA A 43 -1.73 -13.26 4.40
N SER A 44 -1.53 -13.17 5.72
CA SER A 44 -2.59 -12.84 6.68
C SER A 44 -3.09 -11.40 6.49
N ILE A 45 -2.21 -10.45 6.21
CA ILE A 45 -2.59 -9.05 5.96
C ILE A 45 -3.48 -8.95 4.72
N TYR A 46 -3.09 -9.57 3.60
CA TYR A 46 -3.93 -9.59 2.39
C TYR A 46 -5.26 -10.29 2.63
N ALA A 47 -5.25 -11.45 3.30
CA ALA A 47 -6.47 -12.21 3.58
C ALA A 47 -7.47 -11.48 4.49
N ASN A 48 -6.98 -10.59 5.37
CA ASN A 48 -7.81 -9.82 6.30
C ASN A 48 -8.03 -8.36 5.86
N SER A 49 -7.57 -7.99 4.66
CA SER A 49 -7.83 -6.66 4.11
C SER A 49 -9.26 -6.54 3.58
N PHE A 50 -9.87 -5.35 3.70
CA PHE A 50 -11.17 -5.08 3.07
C PHE A 50 -11.08 -5.12 1.54
N PHE A 51 -10.00 -4.56 0.99
CA PHE A 51 -9.68 -4.58 -0.42
C PHE A 51 -8.18 -4.35 -0.62
N ALA A 52 -7.68 -4.75 -1.79
CA ALA A 52 -6.31 -4.49 -2.22
C ALA A 52 -6.32 -3.60 -3.47
N ILE A 53 -5.50 -2.55 -3.47
CA ILE A 53 -5.31 -1.66 -4.62
C ILE A 53 -4.12 -2.17 -5.43
N VAL A 54 -4.32 -2.41 -6.71
CA VAL A 54 -3.25 -2.82 -7.64
C VAL A 54 -3.05 -1.72 -8.68
N ALA A 55 -1.99 -0.91 -8.52
CA ALA A 55 -1.59 0.09 -9.50
C ALA A 55 -0.85 -0.59 -10.67
N ALA A 56 -1.61 -1.17 -11.60
CA ALA A 56 -1.08 -1.94 -12.73
C ALA A 56 -0.49 -1.10 -13.87
N GLN A 57 -0.47 0.23 -13.73
CA GLN A 57 0.03 1.17 -14.74
C GLN A 57 1.20 1.98 -14.18
N GLY A 58 2.13 2.34 -15.06
CA GLY A 58 3.30 3.14 -14.69
C GLY A 58 4.56 2.31 -14.40
N PRO A 59 5.74 2.94 -14.47
CA PRO A 59 7.01 2.26 -14.20
C PRO A 59 7.31 2.10 -12.71
N ASP A 60 6.74 2.96 -11.84
CA ASP A 60 7.04 3.03 -10.42
C ASP A 60 5.95 3.77 -9.63
N ALA A 61 6.16 3.91 -8.32
CA ALA A 61 5.21 4.52 -7.38
C ALA A 61 5.03 6.04 -7.53
N GLU A 62 5.86 6.71 -8.34
CA GLU A 62 5.69 8.15 -8.66
C GLU A 62 4.72 8.36 -9.83
N TYR A 63 4.28 7.30 -10.50
CA TYR A 63 3.34 7.40 -11.63
C TYR A 63 1.92 7.80 -11.23
N GLY A 64 1.46 7.39 -10.04
CA GLY A 64 0.08 7.64 -9.58
C GLY A 64 -0.91 6.53 -9.98
N ILE A 65 -2.17 6.73 -9.61
CA ILE A 65 -3.31 5.88 -10.01
C ILE A 65 -4.22 6.71 -10.92
N ARG A 66 -4.23 6.33 -12.19
CA ARG A 66 -5.03 6.98 -13.22
C ARG A 66 -6.51 7.05 -12.80
N GLU A 67 -7.15 8.17 -13.10
CA GLU A 67 -8.56 8.49 -12.75
C GLU A 67 -8.82 8.75 -11.25
N ILE A 68 -7.83 8.59 -10.35
CA ILE A 68 -7.94 8.95 -8.92
C ILE A 68 -7.18 10.24 -8.60
N GLY A 69 -5.98 10.39 -9.16
CA GLY A 69 -5.14 11.57 -8.99
C GLY A 69 -4.05 11.64 -10.06
N SER A 70 -3.41 12.82 -10.17
CA SER A 70 -2.31 13.11 -11.09
C SER A 70 -1.31 14.03 -10.39
#